data_AF-A0A4U0GR92-F1
#
_entry.id   AF-A0A4U0GR92-F1
#
_cell.length_a   1.000
_cell.length_b   1.000
_cell.length_c   1.000
_cell.angle_alpha   90.00
_cell.angle_beta   90.00
_cell.angle_gamma   90.00
#
_symmetry.space_group_name_H-M   'P 1'
#
loop_
_entity.id
_entity.type
_entity.pdbx_description
1 polymer ?
#
loop_
_entity_poly.entity_id
_entity_poly.type
_entity_poly.pdbx_seq_one_letter_code
_entity_poly.pdbx_strand_id
1 'polypeptide(L)'
;MKFAKLTRAILHSLEWQGYTLLTSVNYADDDDPTWMPQKIADVKEYILQLDIAGKRPPLQEPALLIINDALTGIAEEDLRGSVFLE
;
A
#
# COMPACT_ATOMS: atom_id res chain seq x y z
N MET A 1 5.29 -11.17 13.49
CA MET A 1 5.96 -10.81 12.23
C MET A 1 5.85 -11.95 11.23
N LYS A 2 4.91 -11.85 10.30
CA LYS A 2 4.69 -12.81 9.21
C LYS A 2 4.28 -12.08 7.94
N PHE A 3 4.59 -12.65 6.79
CA PHE A 3 4.03 -12.22 5.51
C PHE A 3 2.74 -13.01 5.24
N ALA A 4 1.69 -12.30 4.82
CA ALA A 4 0.43 -12.91 4.43
C ALA A 4 0.01 -12.37 3.06
N LYS A 5 -0.59 -13.21 2.22
CA LYS A 5 -1.11 -12.77 0.93
C LYS A 5 -2.07 -11.58 1.11
N LEU A 6 -1.90 -10.56 0.27
CA LEU A 6 -2.84 -9.44 0.24
C LEU A 6 -4.22 -9.95 -0.18
N THR A 7 -5.19 -9.74 0.70
CA THR A 7 -6.59 -10.12 0.48
C THR A 7 -7.47 -9.03 1.06
N ARG A 8 -8.74 -9.00 0.66
CA ARG A 8 -9.69 -8.02 1.17
C ARG A 8 -9.92 -8.17 2.67
N ALA A 9 -9.87 -9.39 3.18
CA ALA A 9 -9.92 -9.67 4.62
C ALA A 9 -8.73 -9.04 5.38
N ILE A 10 -7.52 -9.11 4.83
CA ILE A 10 -6.35 -8.44 5.41
C ILE A 10 -6.51 -6.92 5.35
N LEU A 11 -6.98 -6.36 4.23
CA LEU A 11 -7.23 -4.92 4.11
C LEU A 11 -8.23 -4.41 5.18
N HIS A 12 -9.35 -5.12 5.39
CA HIS A 12 -10.29 -4.76 6.45
C HIS A 12 -9.68 -4.87 7.86
N SER A 13 -8.88 -5.91 8.10
CA SER A 13 -8.17 -6.06 9.39
C SER A 13 -7.21 -4.91 9.64
N LEU A 14 -6.50 -4.46 8.60
CA LEU A 14 -5.57 -3.34 8.68
C LEU A 14 -6.31 -2.01 8.87
N GLU A 15 -7.42 -1.79 8.16
CA GLU A 15 -8.29 -0.63 8.34
C GLU A 15 -8.80 -0.54 9.79
N TRP A 16 -9.30 -1.65 10.36
CA TRP A 16 -9.73 -1.70 11.76
C TRP A 16 -8.61 -1.42 12.77
N GLN A 17 -7.37 -1.72 12.42
CA GLN A 17 -6.19 -1.42 13.24
C GLN A 17 -5.68 0.03 13.06
N GLY A 18 -6.34 0.83 12.20
CA GLY A 18 -6.01 2.23 11.94
C GLY A 18 -4.90 2.43 10.91
N TYR A 19 -4.56 1.40 10.13
CA TYR A 19 -3.70 1.58 8.96
C TYR A 19 -4.50 2.19 7.82
N THR A 20 -3.86 3.08 7.05
CA THR A 20 -4.51 3.85 5.98
C THR A 20 -3.85 3.67 4.62
N LEU A 21 -2.58 3.26 4.61
CA LEU A 21 -1.76 3.15 3.41
C LEU A 21 -0.90 1.88 3.45
N LEU A 22 -0.72 1.23 2.31
CA LEU A 22 0.33 0.25 2.08
C LEU A 22 1.40 0.85 1.16
N THR A 23 2.65 0.73 1.54
CA THR A 23 3.81 1.12 0.73
C THR A 23 4.57 -0.13 0.29
N SER A 24 4.81 -0.30 -0.99
CA SER A 24 5.64 -1.41 -1.48
C SER A 24 7.12 -1.13 -1.24
N VAL A 25 7.86 -2.15 -0.81
CA VAL A 25 9.33 -2.14 -0.78
C VAL A 25 9.91 -2.34 -2.19
N ASN A 26 9.13 -2.97 -3.07
CA ASN A 26 9.47 -3.24 -4.45
C ASN A 26 8.90 -2.17 -5.40
N TYR A 27 9.40 -2.14 -6.63
CA TYR A 27 8.93 -1.24 -7.69
C TYR A 27 7.49 -1.55 -8.12
N ALA A 28 6.83 -0.58 -8.77
CA ALA A 28 5.43 -0.71 -9.18
C ALA A 28 5.14 -1.80 -10.22
N ASP A 29 6.14 -2.20 -11.02
CA ASP A 29 6.03 -3.25 -12.03
C ASP A 29 6.36 -4.67 -11.49
N ASP A 30 6.50 -4.83 -10.17
CA ASP A 30 6.74 -6.15 -9.58
C ASP A 30 5.45 -6.98 -9.58
N ASP A 31 5.50 -8.22 -10.08
CA ASP A 31 4.36 -9.14 -10.11
C ASP A 31 3.92 -9.60 -8.70
N ASP A 32 4.83 -9.58 -7.71
CA ASP A 32 4.53 -9.91 -6.31
C ASP A 32 5.07 -8.83 -5.35
N PRO A 33 4.38 -7.68 -5.23
CA PRO A 33 4.84 -6.58 -4.39
C PRO A 33 4.77 -6.97 -2.90
N THR A 34 5.82 -6.63 -2.16
CA THR A 34 5.82 -6.75 -0.69
C THR A 34 5.35 -5.43 -0.06
N TRP A 35 4.19 -5.47 0.58
CA TRP A 35 3.50 -4.33 1.17
C TRP A 35 3.83 -4.15 2.64
N MET A 36 4.18 -2.91 3.00
CA MET A 36 4.37 -2.48 4.39
C MET A 36 3.20 -1.57 4.80
N PRO A 37 2.39 -1.95 5.81
CA PRO A 37 1.27 -1.12 6.25
C PRO A 37 1.77 0.08 7.04
N GLN A 38 1.16 1.24 6.80
CA GLN A 38 1.51 2.54 7.41
C GLN A 38 0.25 3.21 7.98
N LYS A 39 0.41 3.83 9.15
CA LYS A 39 -0.62 4.66 9.79
C LYS A 39 -0.33 6.11 9.45
N ILE A 40 -0.95 6.60 8.38
CA ILE A 40 -0.80 7.98 7.92
C ILE A 40 -2.09 8.73 8.25
N ALA A 41 -1.98 9.83 9.01
CA ALA A 41 -3.13 10.64 9.41
C ALA A 41 -3.78 11.37 8.23
N ASP A 42 -2.96 11.98 7.36
CA ASP A 42 -3.41 12.61 6.13
C ASP A 42 -2.67 11.99 4.92
N VAL A 43 -3.33 11.01 4.29
CA VAL A 43 -2.79 10.29 3.13
C VAL A 43 -2.59 11.23 1.94
N LYS A 44 -3.44 12.25 1.78
CA LYS A 44 -3.36 13.18 0.65
C LYS A 44 -2.16 14.11 0.80
N GLU A 45 -1.96 14.65 1.99
CA GLU A 45 -0.78 15.46 2.28
C GLU A 45 0.51 14.64 2.12
N TYR A 46 0.51 13.38 2.57
CA TYR A 46 1.65 12.49 2.40
C TYR A 46 2.01 12.26 0.92
N ILE A 47 1.02 11.98 0.07
CA ILE A 47 1.23 11.81 -1.38
C ILE A 47 1.74 13.13 -1.99
N LEU A 48 1.12 14.26 -1.65
CA LEU A 48 1.53 15.57 -2.14
C LEU A 48 2.99 15.91 -1.76
N GLN A 49 3.41 15.59 -0.54
CA GLN A 49 4.81 15.79 -0.12
C GLN A 49 5.78 14.91 -0.91
N LEU A 50 5.37 13.71 -1.29
CA LEU A 50 6.20 12.83 -2.10
C LEU A 50 6.40 13.36 -3.53
N ASP A 51 5.36 13.96 -4.11
CA ASP A 51 5.42 14.63 -5.42
C ASP A 51 6.27 15.91 -5.36
N ILE A 52 6.02 16.76 -4.37
CA ILE A 52 6.71 18.06 -4.23
C ILE A 52 8.20 17.91 -3.95
N ALA A 53 8.59 16.89 -3.17
CA ALA A 53 9.98 16.73 -2.75
C ALA A 53 10.94 16.42 -3.91
N GLY A 54 10.46 16.21 -5.14
CA GLY A 54 11.31 15.89 -6.30
C GLY A 54 12.19 14.65 -6.08
N LYS A 55 11.87 13.84 -5.06
CA LYS A 55 12.68 12.71 -4.59
C LYS A 55 12.58 11.50 -5.50
N ARG A 56 11.91 11.61 -6.65
CA ARG A 56 11.55 10.46 -7.46
C ARG A 56 11.95 10.65 -8.92
N PRO A 57 12.93 9.89 -9.43
CA PRO A 57 13.02 9.69 -10.87
C PRO A 57 11.76 8.95 -11.36
N PRO A 58 11.26 9.23 -12.58
CA PRO A 58 9.99 8.71 -13.12
C PRO A 58 9.93 7.17 -13.33
N LEU A 59 10.92 6.42 -12.85
CA LEU A 59 11.04 4.97 -12.99
C LEU A 59 11.16 4.23 -11.65
N GLN A 60 11.07 4.92 -10.50
CA GLN A 60 11.24 4.32 -9.18
C GLN A 60 10.16 4.76 -8.19
N GLU A 61 8.92 4.90 -8.67
CA GLU A 61 7.81 5.19 -7.77
C GLU A 61 7.49 3.93 -6.96
N PRO A 62 7.63 3.96 -5.61
CA PRO A 62 7.18 2.85 -4.79
C PRO A 62 5.68 2.69 -5.00
N ALA A 63 5.20 1.47 -5.23
CA ALA A 63 3.76 1.26 -5.34
C ALA A 63 3.08 1.68 -4.04
N LEU A 64 2.04 2.49 -4.16
CA LEU A 64 1.22 2.94 -3.06
C LEU A 64 -0.18 2.36 -3.23
N LEU A 65 -0.73 1.82 -2.16
CA LEU A 65 -2.10 1.33 -2.14
C LEU A 65 -2.83 1.91 -0.93
N ILE A 66 -3.78 2.80 -1.20
CA ILE A 66 -4.63 3.39 -0.18
C ILE A 66 -5.66 2.32 0.20
N ILE A 67 -5.74 1.98 1.49
CA ILE A 67 -6.54 0.83 1.95
C ILE A 67 -8.02 1.03 1.62
N ASN A 68 -8.56 2.23 1.84
CA ASN A 68 -9.97 2.52 1.57
C ASN A 68 -10.31 2.44 0.07
N ASP A 69 -9.44 2.99 -0.79
CA ASP A 69 -9.63 2.93 -2.24
C ASP A 69 -9.52 1.48 -2.74
N ALA A 70 -8.58 0.70 -2.20
CA ALA A 70 -8.46 -0.71 -2.54
C ALA A 70 -9.68 -1.53 -2.10
N LEU A 71 -10.23 -1.22 -0.91
CA LEU A 71 -11.44 -1.86 -0.40
C LEU A 71 -12.69 -1.52 -1.22
N THR A 72 -12.72 -0.42 -1.97
CA THR A 72 -13.90 0.02 -2.73
C THR A 72 -13.75 -0.14 -4.24
N GLY A 73 -12.53 -0.14 -4.76
CA GLY A 73 -12.24 -0.07 -6.18
C GLY A 73 -11.43 -1.22 -6.78
N ILE A 74 -10.83 -2.11 -5.98
CA ILE A 74 -10.00 -3.22 -6.49
C ILE A 74 -10.73 -4.55 -6.27
N ALA A 75 -10.82 -5.36 -7.33
CA ALA A 75 -11.36 -6.71 -7.25
C ALA A 75 -10.40 -7.63 -6.47
N GLU A 76 -10.92 -8.67 -5.81
CA GLU A 76 -10.07 -9.54 -4.98
C GLU A 76 -8.98 -10.27 -5.79
N GLU A 77 -9.27 -10.60 -7.04
CA GLU A 77 -8.34 -11.23 -7.99
C GLU A 77 -7.20 -10.30 -8.44
N ASP A 78 -7.40 -8.99 -8.34
CA ASP A 78 -6.41 -7.97 -8.69
C ASP A 78 -5.55 -7.55 -7.48
N LEU A 79 -5.88 -8.03 -6.27
CA LEU A 79 -5.03 -7.85 -5.09
C LEU A 79 -3.83 -8.79 -5.16
N ARG A 80 -2.67 -8.22 -5.49
CA ARG A 80 -1.40 -8.96 -5.66
C ARG A 80 -0.42 -8.68 -4.53
N GLY A 81 0.50 -9.63 -4.33
CA GLY A 81 1.60 -9.49 -3.39
C GLY A 81 1.30 -9.96 -1.97
N SER A 82 2.24 -9.66 -1.08
CA SER A 82 2.23 -10.09 0.32
C SER A 82 2.37 -8.90 1.25
N VAL A 83 1.60 -8.87 2.33
CA VAL A 83 1.63 -7.82 3.35
C VAL A 83 2.43 -8.30 4.56
N PHE A 84 3.31 -7.43 5.06
CA PHE A 84 3.98 -7.63 6.34
C PHE A 84 3.03 -7.33 7.50
N LEU A 85 2.80 -8.32 8.36
CA LEU A 85 1.97 -8.23 9.55
C LEU A 85 2.86 -8.45 10.79
N GLU A 86 2.91 -7.46 11.68
CA GLU A 86 3.63 -7.56 12.95
C GLU A 86 2.91 -8.46 13.96
#